data_AF-A0A7C4PXX5-F1
#
_entry.id   AF-A0A7C4PXX5-F1
#
_cell.length_a   1.000
_cell.length_b   1.000
_cell.length_c   1.000
_cell.angle_alpha   90.00
_cell.angle_beta   90.00
_cell.angle_gamma   90.00
#
_symmetry.space_group_name_H-M   'P 1'
#
loop_
_entity.id
_entity.type
_entity.pdbx_description
1 polymer ?
#
loop_
_entity_poly.entity_id
_entity_poly.type
_entity_poly.pdbx_seq_one_letter_code
_entity_poly.pdbx_strand_id
1 'polypeptide(L)'
;MSYFEILNEVQEITLRHERLINRLRVELSKVSSGRHSEDLIKDLVEDLRHARKVYSSVTSKVSSIELNNSNVGNELYTLLEYNVLIAFNNELELLRILSKHIRRGKIKSIELNDIVNDISHVNEILVSLSNSIGRSS
;
A
#
# COMPACT_ATOMS: atom_id res chain seq x y z
N MET A 1 -23.80 -3.64 4.57
CA MET A 1 -22.95 -3.22 3.44
C MET A 1 -23.04 -4.30 2.40
N SER A 2 -23.43 -3.96 1.17
CA SER A 2 -23.48 -4.89 0.05
C SER A 2 -22.08 -5.19 -0.47
N TYR A 3 -21.95 -6.32 -1.16
CA TYR A 3 -20.72 -6.73 -1.82
C TYR A 3 -20.16 -5.66 -2.79
N PHE A 4 -21.04 -5.00 -3.54
CA PHE A 4 -20.65 -3.94 -4.48
C PHE A 4 -20.14 -2.68 -3.78
N GLU A 5 -20.70 -2.33 -2.62
CA GLU A 5 -20.22 -1.18 -1.83
C GLU A 5 -18.78 -1.39 -1.35
N ILE A 6 -18.45 -2.62 -0.96
CA ILE A 6 -17.09 -2.98 -0.52
C ILE A 6 -16.10 -2.99 -1.67
N LEU A 7 -16.49 -3.54 -2.82
CA LEU A 7 -15.64 -3.51 -4.02
C LEU A 7 -15.32 -2.07 -4.43
N ASN A 8 -16.32 -1.18 -4.41
CA ASN A 8 -16.11 0.23 -4.71
C ASN A 8 -15.17 0.88 -3.69
N GLU A 9 -15.38 0.64 -2.39
CA GLU A 9 -14.51 1.18 -1.33
C GLU A 9 -13.05 0.72 -1.53
N VAL A 10 -12.82 -0.57 -1.79
CA VAL A 10 -11.46 -1.06 -2.05
C VAL A 10 -10.86 -0.46 -3.32
N GLN A 11 -11.62 -0.36 -4.41
CA GLN A 11 -11.14 0.24 -5.65
C GLN A 11 -10.74 1.70 -5.44
N GLU A 12 -11.56 2.48 -4.74
CA GLU A 12 -11.26 3.87 -4.41
C GLU A 12 -9.99 4.00 -3.57
N ILE A 13 -9.83 3.16 -2.55
CA ILE A 13 -8.62 3.15 -1.71
C ILE A 13 -7.40 2.74 -2.54
N THR A 14 -7.54 1.76 -3.45
CA THR A 14 -6.46 1.31 -4.34
C THR A 14 -6.00 2.41 -5.27
N LEU A 15 -6.94 3.10 -5.92
CA LEU A 15 -6.63 4.23 -6.78
C LEU A 15 -5.99 5.38 -6.00
N ARG A 16 -6.46 5.65 -4.77
CA ARG A 16 -5.85 6.65 -3.90
C ARG A 16 -4.42 6.26 -3.54
N HIS A 17 -4.20 5.01 -3.14
CA HIS A 17 -2.88 4.48 -2.80
C HIS A 17 -1.93 4.60 -4.00
N GLU A 18 -2.36 4.17 -5.19
CA GLU A 18 -1.55 4.27 -6.41
C GLU A 18 -1.17 5.72 -6.76
N ARG A 19 -2.09 6.68 -6.59
CA ARG A 19 -1.78 8.11 -6.75
C ARG A 19 -0.71 8.59 -5.77
N LEU A 20 -0.77 8.16 -4.51
CA LEU A 20 0.24 8.50 -3.51
C LEU A 20 1.61 7.90 -3.86
N ILE A 21 1.64 6.63 -4.27
CA ILE A 21 2.85 5.94 -4.76
C ILE A 21 3.46 6.72 -5.94
N ASN A 22 2.65 7.09 -6.93
CA ASN A 22 3.14 7.81 -8.10
C ASN A 22 3.70 9.19 -7.74
N ARG A 23 3.05 9.92 -6.83
CA ARG A 23 3.56 11.21 -6.33
C ARG A 23 4.88 11.03 -5.56
N LEU A 24 4.96 10.03 -4.67
CA LEU A 24 6.18 9.74 -3.93
C LEU A 24 7.32 9.34 -4.87
N ARG A 25 7.05 8.52 -5.88
CA ARG A 25 8.03 8.13 -6.91
C ARG A 25 8.60 9.36 -7.64
N VAL A 26 7.73 10.30 -8.01
CA VAL A 26 8.15 11.55 -8.66
C VAL A 26 9.03 12.38 -7.73
N GLU A 27 8.66 12.55 -6.46
CA GLU A 27 9.49 13.29 -5.50
C GLU A 27 10.83 12.60 -5.24
N LEU A 28 10.84 11.28 -5.08
CA LEU A 28 12.08 10.50 -4.92
C LEU A 28 13.01 10.60 -6.13
N SER A 29 12.47 10.69 -7.36
CA SER A 29 13.29 10.89 -8.56
C SER A 29 14.02 12.25 -8.57
N LYS A 30 13.47 13.27 -7.89
CA LYS A 30 14.05 14.61 -7.78
C LYS A 30 15.15 14.68 -6.72
N VAL A 31 15.22 13.72 -5.79
CA VAL A 31 16.16 13.73 -4.66
C VAL A 31 17.62 13.77 -5.11
N SER A 32 17.96 13.09 -6.22
CA SER A 32 19.31 13.12 -6.78
C SER A 32 19.76 14.53 -7.20
N SER A 33 18.81 15.37 -7.62
CA SER A 33 19.02 16.74 -8.09
C SER A 33 18.83 17.81 -7.02
N GLY A 34 18.47 17.43 -5.79
CA GLY A 34 18.19 18.36 -4.69
C GLY A 34 16.90 19.17 -4.83
N ARG A 35 16.07 18.93 -5.87
CA ARG A 35 14.82 19.66 -6.15
C ARG A 35 13.56 19.03 -5.55
N HIS A 36 13.73 18.17 -4.55
CA HIS A 36 12.63 17.50 -3.89
C HIS A 36 12.11 18.36 -2.74
N SER A 37 10.84 18.16 -2.36
CA SER A 37 10.31 18.74 -1.12
C SER A 37 10.30 17.69 -0.02
N GLU A 38 11.10 17.91 1.02
CA GLU A 38 11.17 17.02 2.18
C GLU A 38 9.84 16.94 2.93
N ASP A 39 9.17 18.08 3.14
CA ASP A 39 7.84 18.14 3.78
C ASP A 39 6.82 17.35 2.97
N LEU A 40 6.84 17.50 1.63
CA LEU A 40 5.93 16.74 0.77
C LEU A 40 6.19 15.23 0.82
N ILE A 41 7.46 14.80 0.88
CA ILE A 41 7.79 13.37 1.04
C ILE A 41 7.24 12.86 2.38
N LYS A 42 7.40 13.63 3.45
CA LYS A 42 6.86 13.27 4.77
C LYS A 42 5.35 13.14 4.75
N ASP A 43 4.64 14.12 4.21
CA ASP A 43 3.18 14.11 4.09
C ASP A 43 2.70 12.91 3.26
N LEU A 44 3.38 12.61 2.14
CA LEU A 44 3.04 11.45 1.31
C LEU A 44 3.24 10.13 2.05
N VAL A 45 4.29 10.01 2.87
CA VAL A 45 4.52 8.82 3.70
C VAL A 45 3.45 8.67 4.79
N GLU A 46 3.03 9.78 5.41
CA GLU A 46 1.94 9.78 6.38
C GLU A 46 0.60 9.38 5.74
N ASP A 47 0.28 9.96 4.57
CA ASP A 47 -0.90 9.60 3.79
C ASP A 47 -0.90 8.11 3.39
N LEU A 48 0.26 7.57 3.02
CA LEU A 48 0.44 6.15 2.75
C LEU A 48 0.15 5.30 4.00
N ARG A 49 0.68 5.68 5.17
CA ARG A 49 0.34 5.01 6.46
C ARG A 49 -1.16 5.01 6.72
N HIS A 50 -1.85 6.12 6.44
CA HIS A 50 -3.30 6.20 6.57
C HIS A 50 -4.00 5.27 5.57
N ALA A 51 -3.59 5.26 4.31
CA ALA A 51 -4.13 4.36 3.29
C ALA A 51 -3.98 2.88 3.71
N ARG A 52 -2.84 2.48 4.28
CA ARG A 52 -2.63 1.12 4.84
C ARG A 52 -3.65 0.76 5.90
N LYS A 53 -3.88 1.64 6.88
CA LYS A 53 -4.84 1.39 7.98
C LYS A 53 -6.26 1.21 7.45
N VAL A 54 -6.66 2.06 6.49
CA VAL A 54 -7.97 1.94 5.84
C VAL A 54 -8.05 0.62 5.09
N TYR A 55 -7.01 0.22 4.36
CA TYR A 55 -6.94 -1.08 3.72
C TYR A 55 -7.14 -2.24 4.68
N SER A 56 -6.37 -2.31 5.77
CA SER A 56 -6.49 -3.38 6.77
C SER A 56 -7.91 -3.46 7.36
N SER A 57 -8.57 -2.33 7.53
CA SER A 57 -9.97 -2.27 7.97
C SER A 57 -10.92 -2.85 6.92
N VAL A 58 -10.77 -2.45 5.65
CA VAL A 58 -11.64 -2.91 4.57
C VAL A 58 -11.41 -4.39 4.26
N THR A 59 -10.16 -4.85 4.21
CA THR A 59 -9.85 -6.28 3.99
C THR A 59 -10.42 -7.15 5.11
N SER A 60 -10.35 -6.71 6.37
CA SER A 60 -10.98 -7.42 7.50
C SER A 60 -12.50 -7.53 7.33
N LYS A 61 -13.17 -6.48 6.83
CA LYS A 61 -14.60 -6.51 6.51
C LYS A 61 -14.89 -7.49 5.36
N VAL A 62 -14.05 -7.51 4.32
CA VAL A 62 -14.21 -8.43 3.19
C VAL A 62 -14.09 -9.88 3.65
N SER A 63 -13.08 -10.22 4.47
CA SER A 63 -12.91 -11.57 5.01
C SER A 63 -14.06 -12.02 5.94
N SER A 64 -14.78 -11.07 6.56
CA SER A 64 -15.96 -11.36 7.37
C SER A 64 -17.23 -11.61 6.57
N ILE A 65 -17.23 -11.25 5.29
CA ILE A 65 -18.33 -11.59 4.41
C ILE A 65 -18.08 -13.00 3.95
N GLU A 66 -18.94 -13.91 4.41
CA GLU A 66 -19.08 -15.22 3.79
C GLU A 66 -19.41 -14.98 2.31
N LEU A 67 -18.40 -15.08 1.45
CA LEU A 67 -18.56 -15.20 0.03
C LEU A 67 -19.35 -16.50 -0.17
N ASN A 68 -20.67 -16.39 -0.22
CA ASN A 68 -21.57 -17.49 -0.49
C ASN A 68 -21.20 -18.09 -1.86
N ASN A 69 -20.26 -19.05 -1.85
CA ASN A 69 -19.82 -19.99 -2.88
C ASN A 69 -20.33 -19.72 -4.31
N SER A 70 -20.10 -18.52 -4.82
CA SER A 70 -20.43 -18.15 -6.19
C SER A 70 -19.11 -17.83 -6.88
N ASN A 71 -18.86 -18.49 -8.01
CA ASN A 71 -17.61 -18.33 -8.76
C ASN A 71 -17.29 -16.86 -9.05
N VAL A 72 -18.33 -16.04 -9.30
CA VAL A 72 -18.21 -14.60 -9.53
C VAL A 72 -17.68 -13.84 -8.30
N GLY A 73 -18.09 -14.21 -7.09
CA GLY A 73 -17.58 -13.63 -5.85
C GLY A 73 -16.09 -13.93 -5.65
N ASN A 74 -15.67 -15.14 -5.97
CA ASN A 74 -14.27 -15.57 -5.82
C ASN A 74 -13.34 -14.94 -6.86
N GLU A 75 -13.76 -14.84 -8.12
CA GLU A 75 -12.96 -14.23 -9.19
C GLU A 75 -12.70 -12.74 -8.95
N LEU A 76 -13.73 -12.00 -8.55
CA LEU A 76 -13.62 -10.58 -8.21
C LEU A 76 -12.79 -10.35 -6.94
N TYR A 77 -12.93 -11.22 -5.94
CA TYR A 77 -12.09 -11.20 -4.74
C TYR A 77 -10.60 -11.45 -5.09
N THR A 78 -10.33 -12.40 -5.98
CA THR A 78 -8.96 -12.68 -6.45
C THR A 78 -8.37 -11.48 -7.20
N LEU A 79 -9.14 -10.85 -8.10
CA LEU A 79 -8.71 -9.64 -8.82
C LEU A 79 -8.41 -8.47 -7.86
N LEU A 80 -9.23 -8.33 -6.82
CA LEU A 80 -9.04 -7.36 -5.76
C LEU A 80 -7.73 -7.61 -5.02
N GLU A 81 -7.52 -8.83 -4.53
CA GLU A 81 -6.30 -9.23 -3.83
C GLU A 81 -5.05 -8.98 -4.69
N TYR A 82 -5.12 -9.30 -5.99
CA TYR A 82 -4.02 -9.09 -6.90
C TYR A 82 -3.67 -7.60 -7.11
N ASN A 83 -4.68 -6.74 -7.30
CA ASN A 83 -4.47 -5.29 -7.41
C ASN A 83 -3.85 -4.70 -6.14
N VAL A 84 -4.34 -5.13 -4.99
CA VAL A 84 -3.82 -4.72 -3.69
C VAL A 84 -2.38 -5.19 -3.51
N LEU A 85 -2.09 -6.45 -3.85
CA LEU A 85 -0.74 -7.02 -3.81
C LEU A 85 0.24 -6.20 -4.67
N ILE A 86 -0.15 -5.80 -5.88
CA ILE A 86 0.68 -4.96 -6.75
C ILE A 86 0.94 -3.60 -6.10
N ALA A 87 -0.11 -2.94 -5.57
CA ALA A 87 0.03 -1.63 -4.93
C ALA A 87 1.02 -1.68 -3.76
N PHE A 88 0.88 -2.66 -2.86
CA PHE A 88 1.78 -2.81 -1.71
C PHE A 88 3.21 -3.21 -2.10
N ASN A 89 3.41 -3.98 -3.16
CA ASN A 89 4.76 -4.28 -3.67
C ASN A 89 5.45 -3.01 -4.21
N ASN A 90 4.71 -2.18 -4.95
CA ASN A 90 5.23 -0.90 -5.42
C ASN A 90 5.57 0.04 -4.26
N GLU A 91 4.73 0.09 -3.23
CA GLU A 91 4.99 0.85 -2.01
C GLU A 91 6.27 0.36 -1.31
N LEU A 92 6.43 -0.95 -1.13
CA LEU A 92 7.61 -1.56 -0.52
C LEU A 92 8.91 -1.15 -1.24
N GLU A 93 8.90 -1.15 -2.57
CA GLU A 93 10.04 -0.72 -3.37
C GLU A 93 10.38 0.76 -3.11
N LEU A 94 9.37 1.64 -3.10
CA LEU A 94 9.57 3.07 -2.86
C LEU A 94 10.09 3.34 -1.44
N LEU A 95 9.57 2.64 -0.43
CA LEU A 95 10.06 2.76 0.95
C LEU A 95 11.53 2.30 1.06
N ARG A 96 11.92 1.24 0.35
CA ARG A 96 13.33 0.81 0.27
C ARG A 96 14.21 1.88 -0.38
N ILE A 97 13.74 2.50 -1.46
CA ILE A 97 14.45 3.61 -2.12
C ILE A 97 14.57 4.81 -1.16
N LEU A 98 13.48 5.19 -0.50
CA LEU A 98 13.45 6.26 0.49
C LEU A 98 14.46 5.99 1.63
N SER A 99 14.47 4.78 2.19
CA SER A 99 15.43 4.40 3.24
C SER A 99 16.88 4.57 2.80
N LYS A 100 17.19 4.30 1.52
CA LYS A 100 18.52 4.50 0.93
C LYS A 100 18.87 5.98 0.82
N HIS A 101 17.91 6.85 0.52
CA HIS A 101 18.11 8.30 0.49
C HIS A 101 18.32 8.87 1.90
N ILE A 102 17.57 8.41 2.89
CA ILE A 102 17.73 8.80 4.30
C ILE A 102 19.11 8.36 4.83
N ARG A 103 19.52 7.10 4.59
CA ARG A 103 20.87 6.61 4.97
C ARG A 103 22.01 7.41 4.37
N ARG A 104 21.78 8.01 3.19
CA ARG A 104 22.74 8.87 2.49
C ARG A 104 22.68 10.34 2.95
N GLY A 105 21.83 10.66 3.92
CA GLY A 105 21.62 12.01 4.44
C GLY A 105 20.96 12.97 3.44
N LYS A 106 20.33 12.45 2.37
CA LYS A 106 19.68 13.26 1.34
C LYS A 106 18.28 13.72 1.71
N ILE A 107 17.65 13.01 2.66
CA ILE A 107 16.36 13.33 3.27
C ILE A 107 16.59 13.22 4.77
N LYS A 108 16.20 14.25 5.54
CA LYS A 108 16.44 14.34 6.98
C LYS A 108 15.17 14.55 7.81
N SER A 109 14.09 14.98 7.17
CA SER A 109 12.75 15.18 7.72
C SER A 109 12.08 13.92 8.26
N ILE A 110 12.61 12.73 7.93
CA ILE A 110 12.05 11.44 8.31
C ILE A 110 13.13 10.57 8.95
N GLU A 111 12.81 10.01 10.10
CA GLU A 111 13.67 9.07 10.81
C GLU A 111 13.77 7.74 10.06
N LEU A 112 14.98 7.20 9.95
CA LEU A 112 15.22 5.93 9.25
C LEU A 112 14.44 4.77 9.88
N ASN A 113 14.37 4.75 11.21
CA ASN A 113 13.69 3.68 11.95
C ASN A 113 12.19 3.65 11.63
N ASP A 114 11.57 4.80 11.43
CA ASP A 114 10.16 4.88 11.06
C ASP A 114 9.90 4.23 9.69
N ILE A 115 10.79 4.47 8.72
CA ILE A 115 10.70 3.83 7.40
C ILE A 115 10.98 2.33 7.47
N VAL A 116 11.90 1.89 8.33
CA VAL A 116 12.17 0.45 8.54
C VAL A 116 10.95 -0.25 9.15
N ASN A 117 10.26 0.42 10.09
CA ASN A 117 9.01 -0.08 10.66
C ASN A 117 7.91 -0.15 9.60
N ASP A 118 7.77 0.89 8.77
CA ASP A 118 6.81 0.90 7.66
C ASP A 118 7.07 -0.23 6.65
N ILE A 119 8.32 -0.48 6.29
CA ILE A 119 8.72 -1.61 5.43
C ILE A 119 8.29 -2.95 6.04
N SER A 120 8.51 -3.12 7.35
CA SER A 120 8.15 -4.36 8.05
C SER A 120 6.64 -4.58 8.02
N HIS A 121 5.86 -3.52 8.32
CA HIS A 121 4.40 -3.57 8.28
C HIS A 121 3.85 -3.87 6.87
N VAL A 122 4.43 -3.27 5.82
CA VAL A 122 4.05 -3.59 4.43
C VAL A 122 4.35 -5.06 4.10
N ASN A 123 5.49 -5.59 4.54
CA ASN A 123 5.80 -7.03 4.34
C ASN A 123 4.78 -7.93 5.04
N GLU A 124 4.37 -7.60 6.26
CA GLU A 124 3.35 -8.37 6.99
C GLU A 124 2.02 -8.41 6.22
N ILE A 125 1.59 -7.27 5.67
CA ILE A 125 0.40 -7.19 4.82
C ILE A 125 0.55 -8.07 3.57
N LEU A 126 1.69 -7.99 2.87
CA LEU A 126 1.97 -8.80 1.68
C LEU A 126 2.00 -10.30 1.96
N VAL A 127 2.57 -10.72 3.09
CA VAL A 127 2.57 -12.12 3.53
C VAL A 127 1.14 -12.59 3.82
N SER A 128 0.35 -11.76 4.52
CA SER A 128 -1.06 -12.08 4.79
C SER A 128 -1.87 -12.26 3.51
N LEU A 129 -1.70 -11.36 2.53
CA LEU A 129 -2.39 -11.42 1.23
C LEU A 129 -1.93 -12.60 0.36
N SER A 130 -0.65 -12.94 0.39
CA SER A 130 -0.14 -14.09 -0.39
C SER A 130 -0.70 -15.41 0.16
N ASN A 131 -0.83 -15.51 1.49
CA ASN A 131 -1.38 -16.68 2.15
C ASN A 131 -2.90 -16.85 1.93
N SER A 132 -3.64 -15.76 1.70
CA SER A 132 -5.07 -15.84 1.36
C SER A 132 -5.28 -16.29 -0.10
N ILE A 133 -4.48 -15.77 -1.04
CA ILE A 133 -4.51 -16.19 -2.45
C ILE A 133 -4.17 -17.68 -2.59
N GLY A 134 -3.12 -18.16 -1.90
CA GLY A 134 -2.66 -19.55 -2.00
C GLY A 134 -3.58 -20.60 -1.37
N ARG A 135 -4.58 -20.19 -0.56
CA ARG A 135 -5.60 -21.09 0.01
C ARG A 135 -6.85 -21.25 -0.87
N SER A 136 -6.97 -20.41 -1.90
CA SER A 136 -8.09 -20.41 -2.84
C SER A 136 -7.83 -21.29 -4.08
N SER A 137 -6.69 -21.99 -4.12
CA SER A 137 -6.25 -22.91 -5.18
C SER A 137 -6.40 -24.37 -4.75
#